data_AF-A0A958FZZ9-F1
#
_entry.id   AF-A0A958FZZ9-F1
#
_cell.length_a   1.000
_cell.length_b   1.000
_cell.length_c   1.000
_cell.angle_alpha   90.00
_cell.angle_beta   90.00
_cell.angle_gamma   90.00
#
_symmetry.space_group_name_H-M   'P 1'
#
loop_
_entity.id
_entity.type
_entity.pdbx_description
1 polymer ?
#
loop_
_entity_poly.entity_id
_entity_poly.type
_entity_poly.pdbx_seq_one_letter_code
_entity_poly.pdbx_strand_id
1 'polypeptide(L)'
;MSKNIGSQAKEGVFWTVFFDSIEFVVSIGSSIILARLLVPADFGTMGLVSIAIQFARRLANFGFSTVLVQLKEVKDEHYDTVYIINLVLMALVAGIVFFSAHYYSVFFNTPGLELILQV
;
A
#
# COMPACT_ATOMS: atom_id res chain seq x y z
N MET A 1 24.84 9.60 30.78
CA MET A 1 24.15 8.37 30.37
C MET A 1 24.00 8.40 28.84
N SER A 2 25.07 8.10 28.09
CA SER A 2 25.00 8.01 26.63
C SER A 2 24.29 6.70 26.27
N LYS A 3 22.96 6.76 26.11
CA LYS A 3 22.22 5.63 25.50
C LYS A 3 22.92 5.29 24.19
N ASN A 4 23.30 4.01 24.05
CA ASN A 4 24.05 3.48 22.93
C ASN A 4 23.20 3.53 21.65
N ILE A 5 23.17 4.70 21.02
CA ILE A 5 22.38 5.04 19.83
C ILE A 5 22.64 4.04 18.70
N GLY A 6 23.87 3.54 18.60
CA GLY A 6 24.25 2.51 17.64
C GLY A 6 23.60 1.14 17.90
N SER A 7 23.36 0.76 19.16
CA SER A 7 22.65 -0.49 19.49
C SER A 7 21.17 -0.38 19.17
N GLN A 8 20.54 0.76 19.51
CA GLN A 8 19.11 0.98 19.25
C GLN A 8 18.81 1.12 17.76
N ALA A 9 19.70 1.76 16.99
CA ALA A 9 19.59 1.82 15.54
C ALA A 9 19.72 0.42 14.90
N LYS A 10 20.63 -0.41 15.40
CA LYS A 10 20.77 -1.81 14.92
C LYS A 10 19.53 -2.64 15.21
N GLU A 11 18.97 -2.52 16.42
CA GLU A 11 17.73 -3.21 16.78
C GLU A 11 16.56 -2.73 15.91
N GLY A 12 16.41 -1.42 15.70
CA GLY A 12 15.37 -0.87 14.83
C GLY A 12 15.48 -1.35 13.39
N VAL A 13 16.68 -1.28 12.80
CA VAL A 13 16.93 -1.78 11.44
C VAL A 13 16.69 -3.28 11.36
N PHE A 14 17.13 -4.06 12.36
CA PHE A 14 16.88 -5.49 12.42
C PHE A 14 15.38 -5.80 12.42
N TRP A 15 14.59 -5.07 13.21
CA TRP A 15 13.14 -5.22 13.22
C TRP A 15 12.50 -4.87 11.88
N THR A 16 12.85 -3.73 11.28
CA THR A 16 12.32 -3.34 9.96
C THR A 16 12.64 -4.39 8.89
N VAL A 17 13.92 -4.80 8.79
CA VAL A 17 14.34 -5.81 7.81
C VAL A 17 13.64 -7.14 8.06
N PHE A 18 13.46 -7.56 9.31
CA PHE A 18 12.78 -8.79 9.66
C PHE A 18 11.31 -8.78 9.21
N PHE A 19 10.57 -7.70 9.51
CA PHE A 19 9.17 -7.56 9.10
C PHE A 19 9.02 -7.45 7.58
N ASP A 20 9.83 -6.63 6.92
CA ASP A 20 9.80 -6.46 5.45
C ASP A 20 10.14 -7.79 4.74
N SER A 21 11.08 -8.57 5.30
CA SER A 21 11.43 -9.88 4.74
C SER A 21 10.29 -10.89 4.86
N ILE A 22 9.56 -10.87 5.98
CA ILE A 22 8.37 -11.72 6.15
C ILE A 22 7.29 -11.32 5.14
N GLU A 23 7.01 -10.03 5.00
CA GLU A 23 6.04 -9.54 4.00
C GLU A 23 6.43 -9.96 2.59
N PHE A 24 7.72 -9.85 2.24
CA PHE A 24 8.25 -10.28 0.95
C PHE A 24 8.05 -11.77 0.69
N VAL A 25 8.38 -12.62 1.67
CA VAL A 25 8.18 -14.08 1.55
C VAL A 25 6.71 -14.43 1.39
N VAL A 26 5.82 -13.80 2.15
CA VAL A 26 4.37 -13.99 2.05
C VAL A 26 3.84 -13.52 0.69
N SER A 27 4.33 -12.38 0.19
CA SER A 27 3.95 -11.83 -1.12
C SER A 27 4.35 -12.75 -2.26
N ILE A 28 5.60 -13.26 -2.25
CA ILE A 28 6.06 -14.24 -3.24
C ILE A 28 5.25 -15.53 -3.16
N GLY A 29 5.05 -16.07 -1.95
CA GLY A 29 4.26 -17.29 -1.76
C GLY A 29 2.84 -17.13 -2.31
N SER A 30 2.20 -16.01 -2.01
CA SER A 30 0.87 -15.66 -2.53
C SER A 30 0.87 -15.55 -4.06
N SER A 31 1.89 -14.90 -4.64
CA SER A 31 2.04 -14.78 -6.10
C SER A 31 2.19 -16.13 -6.79
N ILE A 32 2.97 -17.06 -6.23
CA ILE A 32 3.13 -18.42 -6.77
C ILE A 32 1.81 -19.21 -6.69
N ILE A 33 1.09 -19.10 -5.58
CA ILE A 33 -0.21 -19.76 -5.40
C ILE A 33 -1.22 -19.22 -6.41
N LEU A 34 -1.35 -17.90 -6.51
CA LEU A 34 -2.18 -17.23 -7.52
C LEU A 34 -1.79 -17.68 -8.91
N ALA A 35 -0.49 -17.81 -9.19
CA ALA A 35 -0.04 -18.20 -10.50
C ALA A 35 -0.43 -19.63 -10.91
N ARG A 36 -0.66 -20.51 -9.93
CA ARG A 36 -1.19 -21.86 -10.16
C ARG A 36 -2.71 -21.91 -10.24
N LEU A 37 -3.39 -20.99 -9.56
CA LEU A 37 -4.85 -20.93 -9.48
C LEU A 37 -5.47 -20.22 -10.68
N LEU A 38 -4.80 -19.21 -11.22
CA LEU A 38 -5.30 -18.41 -12.34
C LEU A 38 -5.14 -19.12 -13.68
N VAL A 39 -6.16 -19.00 -14.52
CA VAL A 39 -6.07 -19.36 -15.94
C VAL A 39 -5.19 -18.31 -16.64
N PRO A 40 -4.38 -18.68 -17.66
CA PRO A 40 -3.49 -17.74 -18.36
C PRO A 40 -4.16 -16.44 -18.86
N ALA A 41 -5.48 -16.48 -19.13
CA ALA A 41 -6.27 -15.33 -19.53
C ALA A 41 -6.44 -14.27 -18.42
N ASP A 42 -6.46 -14.68 -17.14
CA ASP A 42 -6.75 -13.78 -16.01
C ASP A 42 -5.50 -13.04 -15.51
N PHE A 43 -4.30 -13.55 -15.85
CA PHE A 43 -3.04 -12.93 -15.45
C PHE A 43 -2.86 -11.53 -16.02
N GLY A 44 -3.30 -11.31 -17.26
CA GLY A 44 -3.24 -9.98 -17.88
C GLY A 44 -4.08 -8.97 -17.11
N THR A 45 -5.31 -9.35 -16.76
CA THR A 45 -6.22 -8.54 -15.95
C THR A 45 -5.64 -8.25 -14.57
N MET A 46 -5.12 -9.27 -13.87
CA MET A 46 -4.48 -9.07 -12.55
C MET A 46 -3.25 -8.17 -12.61
N GLY A 47 -2.47 -8.23 -13.69
CA GLY A 47 -1.33 -7.33 -13.91
C GLY A 47 -1.78 -5.88 -14.02
N LEU A 48 -2.82 -5.60 -14.80
CA LEU A 48 -3.40 -4.27 -14.96
C LEU A 48 -3.98 -3.73 -13.65
N VAL A 49 -4.74 -4.56 -12.92
CA VAL A 49 -5.25 -4.23 -11.59
C VAL A 49 -4.09 -3.92 -10.64
N SER A 50 -3.06 -4.76 -10.63
CA SER A 50 -1.90 -4.58 -9.75
C SER A 50 -1.19 -3.26 -10.01
N ILE A 51 -1.00 -2.86 -11.27
CA ILE A 51 -0.41 -1.57 -11.63
C ILE A 51 -1.27 -0.42 -11.10
N ALA A 52 -2.58 -0.46 -11.34
CA ALA A 52 -3.51 0.57 -10.87
C ALA A 52 -3.53 0.70 -9.34
N ILE A 53 -3.64 -0.44 -8.63
CA ILE A 53 -3.65 -0.48 -7.17
C ILE A 53 -2.30 -0.04 -6.59
N GLN A 54 -1.17 -0.43 -7.17
CA GLN A 54 0.14 0.00 -6.69
C GLN A 54 0.33 1.50 -6.88
N PHE A 55 -0.13 2.06 -8.00
CA PHE A 55 -0.12 3.50 -8.21
C PHE A 55 -1.01 4.22 -7.19
N ALA A 56 -2.24 3.74 -6.96
CA ALA A 56 -3.15 4.28 -5.96
C ALA A 56 -2.54 4.23 -4.54
N ARG A 57 -1.91 3.11 -4.15
CA ARG A 57 -1.22 2.96 -2.86
C ARG A 57 -0.10 3.97 -2.69
N ARG A 58 0.69 4.24 -3.74
CA ARG A 58 1.74 5.27 -3.71
C ARG A 58 1.15 6.66 -3.49
N LEU A 59 0.02 6.97 -4.12
CA LEU A 59 -0.69 8.23 -3.91
C LEU A 59 -1.27 8.33 -2.50
N ALA A 60 -1.83 7.26 -1.94
CA ALA A 60 -2.42 7.27 -0.61
C ALA A 60 -1.38 7.38 0.52
N ASN A 61 -0.14 6.92 0.27
CA ASN A 61 0.94 6.95 1.26
C ASN A 61 1.70 8.28 1.26
N PHE A 62 1.11 9.31 1.87
CA PHE A 62 1.69 10.66 1.98
C PHE A 62 2.82 10.81 3.00
N GLY A 63 3.19 9.76 3.75
CA GLY A 63 4.34 9.81 4.67
C GLY A 63 4.10 10.57 5.98
N PHE A 64 2.84 10.87 6.35
CA PHE A 64 2.52 11.51 7.63
C PHE A 64 3.00 10.72 8.85
N SER A 65 3.05 9.39 8.78
CA SER A 65 3.63 8.55 9.83
C SER A 65 5.12 8.87 10.07
N THR A 66 5.86 9.19 9.00
CA THR A 66 7.27 9.58 9.09
C THR A 66 7.42 10.95 9.75
N VAL A 67 6.50 11.87 9.47
CA VAL A 67 6.48 13.20 10.10
C VAL A 67 6.22 13.08 11.61
N LEU A 68 5.28 12.23 12.03
CA LEU A 68 4.99 12.00 13.45
C LEU A 68 6.21 11.50 14.23
N VAL A 69 7.00 10.61 13.64
CA VAL A 69 8.20 10.06 14.29
C VAL A 69 9.34 11.09 14.41
N GLN A 70 9.35 12.14 13.59
CA GLN A 70 10.36 13.20 13.62
C GLN A 70 10.00 14.37 14.55
N LEU A 71 8.76 14.45 15.03
CA LEU A 71 8.33 15.48 15.97
C LEU A 71 9.00 15.29 17.34
N LYS A 72 9.57 16.38 17.88
CA LYS A 72 10.19 16.37 19.22
C LYS A 72 9.18 16.11 20.34
N GLU A 73 7.96 16.63 20.18
CA GLU A 73 6.85 16.45 21.10
C GLU A 73 5.62 16.10 20.27
N VAL A 74 4.97 14.99 20.59
CA VAL A 74 3.74 14.55 19.95
C VAL A 74 2.62 14.63 20.98
N LYS A 75 1.54 15.34 20.63
CA LYS A 75 0.30 15.41 21.39
C LYS A 75 -0.73 14.48 20.79
N ASP A 76 -1.71 14.06 21.58
CA ASP A 76 -2.81 13.19 21.12
C ASP A 76 -3.54 13.79 19.90
N GLU A 77 -3.72 15.10 19.90
CA GLU A 77 -4.31 15.87 18.78
C GLU A 77 -3.56 15.66 17.44
N HIS A 78 -2.24 15.42 17.47
CA HIS A 78 -1.46 15.16 16.26
C HIS A 78 -1.74 13.77 15.69
N TYR A 79 -1.97 12.76 16.53
CA TYR A 79 -2.37 11.43 16.07
C TYR A 79 -3.75 11.47 15.42
N ASP A 80 -4.72 12.13 16.07
CA ASP A 80 -6.08 12.26 15.55
C ASP A 80 -6.10 13.01 14.21
N THR A 81 -5.32 14.10 14.11
CA THR A 81 -5.21 14.87 12.87
C THR A 81 -4.63 14.04 11.74
N VAL A 82 -3.52 13.33 11.98
CA VAL A 82 -2.89 12.49 10.96
C VAL A 82 -3.80 11.34 10.55
N TYR A 83 -4.50 10.74 11.50
CA TYR A 83 -5.48 9.68 11.24
C TYR A 83 -6.59 10.17 10.31
N ILE A 84 -7.22 11.30 10.63
CA ILE A 84 -8.30 11.86 9.79
C ILE A 84 -7.78 12.25 8.41
N ILE A 85 -6.60 12.87 8.31
CA ILE A 85 -5.99 13.20 7.01
C ILE A 85 -5.74 11.93 6.19
N ASN A 86 -5.18 10.87 6.81
CA ASN A 86 -4.93 9.61 6.11
C ASN A 86 -6.23 8.97 5.63
N LEU A 87 -7.26 8.94 6.47
CA LEU A 87 -8.58 8.41 6.14
C LEU A 87 -9.21 9.17 4.96
N VAL A 88 -9.16 10.50 4.98
CA VAL A 88 -9.70 11.35 3.90
C VAL A 88 -8.92 11.12 2.59
N LEU A 89 -7.59 11.06 2.66
CA LEU A 89 -6.76 10.81 1.48
C LEU A 89 -7.01 9.43 0.89
N MET A 90 -7.12 8.39 1.72
CA MET A 90 -7.48 7.05 1.28
C MET A 90 -8.87 7.03 0.62
N ALA A 91 -9.86 7.69 1.22
CA ALA A 91 -11.20 7.80 0.65
C ALA A 91 -11.21 8.55 -0.69
N LEU A 92 -10.44 9.63 -0.82
CA LEU A 92 -10.29 10.38 -2.08
C LEU A 92 -9.64 9.53 -3.16
N VAL A 93 -8.51 8.85 -2.85
CA VAL A 93 -7.82 7.98 -3.80
C VAL A 93 -8.73 6.81 -4.22
N ALA A 94 -9.42 6.17 -3.27
CA ALA A 94 -10.38 5.11 -3.56
C ALA A 94 -11.52 5.61 -4.47
N GLY A 95 -12.08 6.79 -4.19
CA GLY A 95 -13.08 7.42 -5.05
C GLY A 95 -12.57 7.68 -6.47
N ILE A 96 -11.35 8.20 -6.62
CA ILE A 96 -10.71 8.40 -7.94
C ILE A 96 -10.57 7.07 -8.68
N VAL A 97 -10.12 6.01 -8.01
CA VAL A 97 -10.00 4.67 -8.62
C VAL A 97 -11.37 4.15 -9.05
N PHE A 98 -12.38 4.28 -8.19
CA PHE A 98 -13.75 3.84 -8.48
C PHE A 98 -14.34 4.51 -9.73
N PHE A 99 -14.25 5.84 -9.83
CA PHE A 99 -14.76 6.58 -11.00
C PHE A 99 -13.91 6.38 -12.25
N SER A 100 -12.60 6.13 -12.10
CA SER A 100 -11.70 5.86 -13.24
C SER A 100 -11.74 4.41 -13.71
N ALA A 101 -12.30 3.47 -12.94
CA ALA A 101 -12.39 2.05 -13.27
C ALA A 101 -13.06 1.78 -14.62
N HIS A 102 -14.14 2.51 -14.94
CA HIS A 102 -14.82 2.36 -16.23
C HIS A 102 -13.91 2.76 -17.40
N TYR A 103 -13.26 3.92 -17.31
CA TYR A 103 -12.31 4.39 -18.33
C TYR A 103 -11.13 3.42 -18.49
N TYR A 104 -10.62 2.87 -17.38
CA TYR A 104 -9.53 1.91 -17.37
C TYR A 104 -9.94 0.59 -18.05
N SER A 105 -11.14 0.08 -17.75
CA SER A 105 -11.72 -1.12 -18.36
C SER A 105 -11.89 -0.99 -19.89
N VAL A 106 -12.40 0.15 -20.35
CA VAL A 106 -12.59 0.44 -21.77
C VAL A 106 -11.25 0.62 -22.49
N PHE A 107 -10.29 1.33 -21.89
CA PHE A 107 -8.97 1.54 -22.49
C PHE A 107 -8.22 0.22 -22.74
N PHE A 108 -8.31 -0.73 -21.80
CA PHE A 108 -7.67 -2.03 -21.90
C PHE A 108 -8.57 -3.13 -22.50
N ASN A 109 -9.79 -2.80 -22.95
CA ASN A 109 -10.77 -3.75 -23.52
C ASN A 109 -10.95 -5.03 -22.69
N THR A 110 -11.02 -4.91 -21.36
CA THR A 110 -11.07 -6.05 -20.43
C THR A 110 -12.35 -6.01 -19.58
N PRO A 111 -13.44 -6.70 -19.98
CA PRO A 111 -14.78 -6.53 -19.38
C PRO A 111 -14.89 -6.82 -17.88
N GLY A 112 -13.95 -7.58 -17.28
CA GLY A 112 -13.93 -7.87 -15.85
C GLY A 112 -13.18 -6.86 -14.98
N LEU A 113 -12.42 -5.94 -15.60
CA LEU A 113 -11.52 -5.02 -14.89
C LEU A 113 -12.26 -3.97 -14.07
N GLU A 114 -13.42 -3.52 -14.56
CA GLU A 114 -14.25 -2.51 -13.90
C GLU A 114 -14.71 -2.98 -12.52
N LEU A 115 -15.31 -4.17 -12.46
CA LEU A 115 -15.82 -4.74 -11.21
C LEU A 115 -14.70 -4.97 -10.20
N ILE A 116 -13.52 -5.40 -10.65
CA ILE A 116 -12.39 -5.69 -9.75
C ILE A 116 -11.82 -4.41 -9.14
N LEU A 117 -11.81 -3.29 -9.88
CA LEU A 117 -11.30 -2.00 -9.36
C LEU A 117 -12.31 -1.22 -8.52
N GLN A 118 -13.61 -1.52 -8.65
CA GLN A 118 -14.68 -0.87 -7.89
C GLN A 118 -14.91 -1.48 -6.50
N VAL A 119 -14.31 -2.63 -6.21
CA VAL A 119 -14.37 -3.33 -4.90
C VAL A 119 -13.20 -2.89 -4.01
#